data_AF-A0A5C3Q7H0-F1
#
_entry.id   AF-A0A5C3Q7H0-F1
#
_cell.length_a   1.000
_cell.length_b   1.000
_cell.length_c   1.000
_cell.angle_alpha   90.00
_cell.angle_beta   90.00
_cell.angle_gamma   90.00
#
_symmetry.space_group_name_H-M   'P 1'
#
loop_
_entity.id
_entity.type
_entity.pdbx_description
1 polymer ?
#
loop_
_entity_poly.entity_id
_entity_poly.type
_entity_poly.pdbx_seq_one_letter_code
_entity_poly.pdbx_strand_id
1 'polypeptide(L)' 'WFPGGTVVFRTEDTIYRVYPDILSSCSPVFQSMFGIPQPSCQDEYDGIPFIHMADSERDLTALFEAV' A
#
# COMPACT_ATOMS: atom_id res chain seq x y z
N TRP A 1 -11.73 4.54 -12.18
CA TRP A 1 -11.74 3.12 -11.75
C TRP A 1 -10.39 2.55 -12.12
N PHE A 2 -9.60 2.12 -11.14
CA PHE A 2 -8.28 1.52 -11.38
C PHE A 2 -8.44 0.01 -11.49
N PRO A 3 -7.97 -0.61 -12.58
CA PRO A 3 -8.17 -2.04 -12.81
C PRO A 3 -7.39 -2.92 -11.83
N GLY A 4 -6.34 -2.40 -11.17
CA GLY A 4 -5.46 -3.16 -10.25
C GLY A 4 -6.00 -3.40 -8.83
N GLY A 5 -7.21 -2.94 -8.49
CA GLY A 5 -7.76 -3.07 -7.14
C GLY A 5 -7.20 -2.06 -6.14
N THR A 6 -7.43 -2.29 -4.84
CA THR A 6 -6.91 -1.44 -3.74
C THR A 6 -6.03 -2.27 -2.81
N VAL A 7 -5.10 -1.61 -2.14
CA VAL A 7 -4.30 -2.18 -1.05
C VAL A 7 -4.45 -1.32 0.20
N VAL A 8 -4.36 -1.96 1.37
CA VAL A 8 -4.43 -1.26 2.65
C VAL A 8 -3.06 -1.29 3.32
N PHE A 9 -2.54 -0.11 3.66
CA PHE A 9 -1.36 0.05 4.50
C PHE A 9 -1.78 0.45 5.91
N ARG A 10 -1.16 -0.14 6.94
CA ARG A 10 -1.30 0.30 8.32
C ARG A 10 0.06 0.62 8.92
N THR A 11 0.11 1.74 9.62
CA THR A 11 1.16 2.06 10.59
C THR A 11 0.49 2.55 11.86
N GLU A 12 1.05 2.18 13.01
CA GLU A 12 0.52 2.57 14.32
C GLU A 12 -1.01 2.32 14.41
N ASP A 13 -1.80 3.37 14.64
CA ASP A 13 -3.25 3.32 14.73
C ASP A 13 -3.96 3.86 13.46
N THR A 14 -3.20 4.10 12.39
CA THR A 14 -3.69 4.75 11.16
C THR A 14 -3.64 3.80 9.96
N ILE A 15 -4.72 3.86 9.17
CA ILE A 15 -4.94 2.98 8.02
C ILE A 15 -5.11 3.83 6.76
N TYR A 16 -4.38 3.47 5.72
CA TYR A 16 -4.41 4.09 4.41
C TYR A 16 -4.93 3.09 3.38
N ARG A 17 -5.93 3.49 2.60
CA ARG A 17 -6.39 2.72 1.45
C ARG A 17 -5.95 3.42 0.18
N VAL A 18 -5.13 2.75 -0.61
CA VAL A 18 -4.49 3.34 -1.79
C VAL A 18 -4.66 2.45 -3.02
N TYR A 19 -4.47 3.04 -4.20
CA TYR A 19 -4.47 2.30 -5.47
C TYR A 19 -3.02 1.98 -5.86
N PRO A 20 -2.64 0.69 -5.95
CA PRO A 20 -1.29 0.28 -6.33
C PRO A 20 -0.81 0.89 -7.65
N ASP A 21 -1.72 1.04 -8.62
CA ASP A 21 -1.42 1.60 -9.93
C ASP A 21 -0.91 3.05 -9.84
N ILE A 22 -1.47 3.86 -8.94
CA ILE A 22 -1.06 5.26 -8.73
C ILE A 22 0.35 5.29 -8.14
N LEU A 23 0.58 4.57 -7.04
CA LEU A 23 1.88 4.52 -6.38
C LEU A 23 2.96 3.96 -7.30
N SER A 24 2.64 2.95 -8.11
CA SER A 24 3.54 2.37 -9.10
C SER A 24 3.92 3.38 -10.18
N SER A 25 3.00 4.26 -10.58
CA SER A 25 3.26 5.28 -11.61
C SER A 25 4.18 6.41 -11.10
N CYS A 26 4.12 6.71 -9.81
CA CYS A 26 4.89 7.80 -9.20
C CYS A 26 6.18 7.32 -8.52
N SER A 27 6.34 6.01 -8.28
CA SER A 27 7.50 5.44 -7.58
C SER A 27 7.92 4.08 -8.15
N PRO A 28 9.13 3.98 -8.73
CA PRO A 28 9.69 2.70 -9.17
C PRO A 28 9.84 1.68 -8.04
N VAL A 29 9.97 2.15 -6.78
CA VAL A 29 10.06 1.29 -5.60
C VAL A 29 8.73 0.57 -5.39
N PHE A 30 7.61 1.29 -5.41
CA PHE A 30 6.28 0.69 -5.26
C PHE A 30 5.93 -0.20 -6.46
N GLN A 31 6.29 0.21 -7.68
CA GLN A 31 6.12 -0.64 -8.86
C GLN A 31 6.82 -1.99 -8.69
N SER A 32 8.06 -1.98 -8.19
CA SER A 32 8.82 -3.20 -7.95
C SER A 32 8.21 -4.02 -6.81
N MET A 33 7.79 -3.36 -5.72
CA MET A 33 7.18 -4.00 -4.55
C MET A 33 5.91 -4.77 -4.92
N PHE A 34 5.00 -4.17 -5.69
CA PHE A 34 3.75 -4.82 -6.11
C PHE A 34 3.96 -5.93 -7.16
N GLY A 35 5.12 -5.96 -7.82
CA GLY A 35 5.51 -7.06 -8.71
C GLY A 35 5.97 -8.32 -7.98
N ILE A 36 6.21 -8.25 -6.67
CA ILE A 36 6.63 -9.40 -5.86
C ILE A 36 5.40 -10.28 -5.58
N PRO A 37 5.44 -11.59 -5.90
CA PRO A 37 4.37 -12.51 -5.55
C PRO A 37 4.09 -12.49 -4.05
N GLN A 38 2.84 -12.21 -3.67
CA GLN A 38 2.45 -12.18 -2.27
C GLN A 38 2.37 -13.61 -1.69
N PRO A 39 2.67 -13.78 -0.39
CA PRO A 39 2.54 -15.07 0.27
C PRO A 39 1.09 -15.56 0.24
N SER A 40 0.89 -16.88 0.26
CA SER A 40 -0.45 -17.50 0.23
C SER A 40 -1.28 -17.22 1.49
N CYS A 41 -0.63 -16.82 2.58
CA CYS A 41 -1.25 -16.37 3.81
C CYS A 41 -0.83 -14.91 4.01
N GLN A 42 -1.61 -13.99 3.45
CA GLN A 42 -1.44 -12.55 3.67
C GLN A 42 -2.58 -12.07 4.56
N ASP A 43 -2.29 -11.16 5.47
CA ASP A 43 -3.33 -10.51 6.25
C ASP A 43 -4.25 -9.72 5.32
N GLU A 44 -5.54 -9.75 5.61
CA GLU A 44 -6.55 -9.01 4.86
C GLU A 44 -7.35 -8.13 5.80
N TYR A 45 -7.68 -6.93 5.33
CA TYR A 45 -8.61 -6.02 5.98
C TYR A 45 -9.81 -5.85 5.06
N ASP A 46 -10.96 -6.38 5.48
CA ASP A 46 -12.20 -6.37 4.68
C ASP A 46 -12.04 -7.06 3.30
N GLY A 47 -11.28 -8.16 3.26
CA GLY A 47 -10.98 -8.90 2.03
C GLY A 47 -9.99 -8.22 1.10
N ILE A 48 -9.31 -7.16 1.58
CA ILE A 48 -8.31 -6.41 0.83
C ILE A 48 -6.93 -6.73 1.40
N PRO A 49 -5.90 -6.96 0.55
CA PRO A 49 -4.55 -7.19 1.02
C PRO A 49 -4.08 -6.09 1.96
N PHE A 50 -3.61 -6.50 3.13
CA PHE A 50 -3.20 -5.63 4.21
C PHE A 50 -1.69 -5.72 4.40
N ILE A 51 -1.03 -4.56 4.48
CA ILE A 51 0.42 -4.43 4.61
C ILE A 51 0.73 -3.58 5.84
N HIS A 52 1.46 -4.17 6.79
CA HIS A 52 1.98 -3.43 7.93
C HIS A 52 3.29 -2.73 7.56
N MET A 53 3.36 -1.43 7.85
CA MET A 53 4.52 -0.60 7.55
C MET A 53 5.26 -0.27 8.84
N ALA A 54 6.59 -0.34 8.79
CA ALA A 54 7.45 -0.02 9.94
C ALA A 54 7.68 1.50 10.10
N ASP A 55 7.45 2.28 9.06
CA ASP A 55 7.55 3.74 9.07
C ASP A 55 6.44 4.38 9.91
N SER A 56 6.69 5.58 10.45
CA SER A 56 5.71 6.28 11.28
C SER A 56 4.49 6.76 10.47
N GLU A 57 3.38 7.05 11.14
CA GLU A 57 2.21 7.67 10.50
C GLU A 57 2.57 8.94 9.73
N ARG A 58 3.43 9.79 10.32
CA ARG A 58 3.83 11.06 9.71
C ARG A 58 4.59 10.84 8.40
N ASP A 59 5.51 9.88 8.38
CA ASP A 59 6.34 9.61 7.20
C ASP A 59 5.49 9.03 6.06
N LEU A 60 4.56 8.12 6.38
CA LEU A 60 3.64 7.56 5.40
C LEU A 60 2.62 8.58 4.88
N THR A 61 2.09 9.44 5.75
CA THR A 61 1.20 10.53 5.33
C THR A 61 1.91 11.41 4.30
N ALA A 62 3.12 11.88 4.63
CA ALA A 62 3.91 12.73 3.76
C ALA A 62 4.22 12.04 2.42
N LEU A 63 4.50 10.73 2.46
CA LEU A 63 4.77 9.94 1.26
C LEU A 63 3.52 9.79 0.37
N PHE A 64 2.35 9.54 0.94
CA PHE A 64 1.12 9.35 0.15
C PHE A 64 0.51 10.67 -0.33
N GLU A 65 0.73 11.78 0.37
CA GLU A 65 0.28 13.12 -0.08
C GLU A 65 1.16 13.70 -1.20
N ALA A 66 2.40 13.21 -1.36
CA ALA A 66 3.32 13.64 -2.41
C ALA A 66 3.01 13.04 -3.79
N VAL A 67 2.02 12.15 -3.88
CA VAL A 67 1.63 11.37 -5.07
C VAL A 67 0.32 11.92 -5.64
#